data_AF-A0A521MFV9-F1
#
_entry.id   AF-A0A521MFV9-F1
#
_cell.length_a   1.000
_cell.length_b   1.000
_cell.length_c   1.000
_cell.angle_alpha   90.00
_cell.angle_beta   90.00
_cell.angle_gamma   90.00
#
_symmetry.space_group_name_H-M   'P 1'
#
loop_
_entity.id
_entity.type
_entity.pdbx_description
1 polymer ?
#
loop_
_entity_poly.entity_id
_entity_poly.type
_entity_poly.pdbx_seq_one_letter_code
_entity_poly.pdbx_strand_id
1 'polypeptide(L)'
;MSLAIALLLLAGALLLLARGVRRHLCPPRVATAVPAPTERQHSAFDYVHHPAFHRTLMAGARDMAKDYAPGQEYPLECTTPAGTRFRFTLKRQGNGSWRIYIDHQPRYGSRSNGGHETHRYVDAAGRHFICWDGEIDRLELAVFVAGLWAHMTERYIATGEPF
;
A
#
# COMPACT_ATOMS: atom_id res chain seq x y z
N MET A 1 -27.94 3.59 45.38
CA MET A 1 -27.27 3.23 44.10
C MET A 1 -25.82 3.65 44.23
N SER A 2 -24.92 2.69 44.43
CA SER A 2 -23.57 2.94 44.96
C SER A 2 -22.64 3.63 43.96
N LEU A 3 -21.88 4.61 44.46
CA LEU A 3 -20.76 5.30 43.79
C LEU A 3 -19.79 4.33 43.07
N ALA A 4 -19.71 3.09 43.53
CA ALA A 4 -18.88 2.02 42.95
C ALA A 4 -19.22 1.67 41.49
N ILE A 5 -20.49 1.81 41.08
CA ILE A 5 -20.90 1.46 39.70
C ILE A 5 -20.48 2.56 38.70
N ALA A 6 -20.49 3.83 39.14
CA ALA A 6 -20.07 4.95 38.31
C ALA A 6 -18.55 4.94 38.03
N LEU A 7 -17.73 4.51 39.00
CA LEU A 7 -16.28 4.41 38.81
C LEU A 7 -15.89 3.27 37.84
N LEU A 8 -16.61 2.15 37.85
CA LEU A 8 -16.37 1.03 36.95
C LEU A 8 -16.68 1.36 35.48
N LEU A 9 -17.70 2.19 35.24
CA LEU A 9 -18.05 2.63 33.87
C LEU A 9 -17.05 3.65 33.30
N LEU A 10 -16.52 4.55 34.14
CA LEU A 10 -15.46 5.49 33.75
C LEU A 10 -14.12 4.79 33.49
N ALA A 11 -13.75 3.79 34.29
CA ALA A 11 -12.56 2.98 34.04
C ALA A 11 -12.69 2.12 32.76
N GLY A 12 -13.89 1.59 32.47
CA GLY A 12 -14.17 0.84 31.24
C GLY A 12 -14.09 1.68 29.97
N ALA A 13 -14.57 2.94 30.01
CA ALA A 13 -14.48 3.87 28.88
C ALA A 13 -13.04 4.32 28.59
N LEU A 14 -12.19 4.44 29.62
CA LEU A 14 -10.78 4.80 29.45
C LEU A 14 -9.93 3.64 28.89
N LEU A 15 -10.28 2.38 29.20
CA LEU A 15 -9.60 1.20 28.62
C LEU A 15 -9.97 0.94 27.15
N LEU A 16 -11.11 1.43 26.66
CA LEU A 16 -11.52 1.27 25.26
C LEU A 16 -10.88 2.30 24.31
N LEU A 17 -10.38 3.42 24.82
CA LEU A 17 -9.64 4.42 24.04
C LEU A 17 -8.12 4.11 23.92
N ALA A 18 -7.62 3.13 24.70
CA ALA A 18 -6.21 2.75 24.72
C ALA A 18 -5.87 1.51 23.86
N ARG A 19 -6.83 0.96 23.11
CA ARG A 19 -6.55 -0.09 22.11
C ARG A 19 -5.99 0.53 20.83
N GLY A 20 -4.71 0.86 20.95
CA GLY A 20 -3.68 1.04 19.93
C GLY A 20 -4.16 1.15 18.49
N VAL A 21 -4.09 2.38 17.97
CA VAL A 21 -3.63 2.60 16.61
C VAL A 21 -2.27 1.90 16.50
N ARG A 22 -2.26 0.65 16.03
CA ARG A 22 -1.03 0.03 15.54
C ARG A 22 -0.64 0.86 14.33
N ARG A 23 0.27 1.80 14.53
CA ARG A 23 1.06 2.35 13.44
C ARG A 23 1.82 1.15 12.90
N HIS A 24 1.27 0.51 11.87
CA HIS A 24 1.97 -0.45 11.06
C HIS A 24 3.04 0.34 10.29
N LEU A 25 4.11 0.65 11.01
CA LEU A 25 5.36 1.06 10.39
C LEU A 25 5.70 -0.05 9.40
N CYS A 26 5.99 0.35 8.16
CA CYS A 26 6.65 -0.50 7.19
C CYS A 26 7.73 -1.32 7.93
N PRO A 27 7.77 -2.66 7.79
CA PRO A 27 8.75 -3.47 8.48
C PRO A 27 10.15 -2.87 8.28
N PRO A 28 10.88 -2.55 9.36
CA PRO A 28 12.19 -1.95 9.23
C PRO A 28 13.12 -2.97 8.55
N ARG A 29 13.79 -2.52 7.48
CA ARG A 29 14.73 -3.22 6.59
C ARG A 29 14.12 -4.16 5.53
N VAL A 30 13.76 -3.56 4.39
CA VAL A 30 14.39 -3.93 3.11
C VAL A 30 15.13 -2.71 2.59
N ALA A 31 16.15 -2.30 3.34
CA ALA A 31 17.17 -1.36 2.91
C ALA A 31 18.43 -2.16 2.56
N THR A 32 18.32 -3.07 1.58
CA THR A 32 19.47 -3.69 0.93
C THR A 32 19.11 -4.00 -0.52
N ALA A 33 19.65 -3.16 -1.41
CA ALA A 33 20.02 -3.47 -2.79
C ALA A 33 19.08 -4.42 -3.56
N VAL A 34 17.91 -3.91 -3.95
CA VAL A 34 17.37 -4.30 -5.25
C VAL A 34 18.20 -3.52 -6.27
N PRO A 35 19.00 -4.17 -7.15
CA PRO A 35 19.72 -3.43 -8.17
C PRO A 35 18.71 -2.68 -9.04
N ALA A 36 18.94 -1.37 -9.22
CA ALA A 36 18.20 -0.61 -10.22
C ALA A 36 18.40 -1.30 -11.58
N PRO A 37 17.32 -1.54 -12.36
CA PRO A 37 17.46 -2.19 -13.65
C PRO A 37 18.36 -1.36 -14.55
N THR A 38 19.39 -2.00 -15.10
CA THR A 38 20.27 -1.40 -16.10
C THR A 38 19.50 -1.27 -17.41
N GLU A 39 18.98 -0.06 -17.64
CA GLU A 39 18.71 0.67 -18.89
C GLU A 39 18.20 0.00 -20.19
N ARG A 40 18.00 -1.31 -20.28
CA ARG A 40 17.42 -1.89 -21.49
C ARG A 40 16.62 -3.14 -21.19
N GLN A 41 15.32 -3.00 -21.46
CA GLN A 41 14.29 -4.03 -21.47
C GLN A 41 13.90 -4.51 -20.07
N HIS A 42 12.62 -4.29 -19.75
CA HIS A 42 11.69 -5.25 -19.13
C HIS A 42 10.52 -4.43 -18.60
N SER A 43 9.34 -4.76 -19.08
CA SER A 43 8.10 -4.11 -18.64
C SER A 43 7.95 -4.32 -17.13
N ALA A 44 7.24 -3.43 -16.44
CA ALA A 44 6.92 -3.61 -15.01
C ALA A 44 6.29 -4.99 -14.73
N PHE A 45 5.69 -5.64 -15.75
CA PHE A 45 5.15 -6.99 -15.73
C PHE A 45 6.24 -8.09 -15.56
N ASP A 46 7.37 -8.01 -16.28
CA ASP A 46 8.46 -8.99 -16.18
C ASP A 46 9.12 -8.97 -14.79
N TYR A 47 9.09 -7.82 -14.12
CA TYR A 47 9.61 -7.65 -12.77
C TYR A 47 8.74 -8.34 -11.70
N VAL A 48 7.42 -8.46 -11.92
CA VAL A 48 6.47 -9.18 -11.04
C VAL A 48 6.72 -10.69 -11.03
N HIS A 49 7.30 -11.23 -12.10
CA HIS A 49 7.51 -12.66 -12.30
C HIS A 49 8.96 -13.13 -12.12
N HIS A 50 9.90 -12.25 -11.74
CA HIS A 50 11.30 -12.66 -11.54
C HIS A 50 11.50 -13.50 -10.26
N PRO A 51 12.01 -14.75 -10.35
CA PRO A 51 12.00 -15.73 -9.25
C PRO A 51 12.92 -15.39 -8.07
N ALA A 52 13.86 -14.47 -8.23
CA ALA A 52 14.72 -13.98 -7.14
C ALA A 52 14.01 -12.93 -6.25
N PHE A 53 13.11 -12.13 -6.81
CA PHE A 53 12.36 -11.09 -6.08
C PHE A 53 11.20 -11.70 -5.28
N HIS A 54 10.62 -12.78 -5.80
CA HIS A 54 9.52 -13.54 -5.20
C HIS A 54 9.90 -14.22 -3.87
N ARG A 55 11.17 -14.54 -3.61
CA ARG A 55 11.53 -15.42 -2.47
C ARG A 55 11.69 -14.68 -1.13
N THR A 56 12.21 -13.46 -1.16
CA THR A 56 12.50 -12.67 0.06
C THR A 56 11.25 -11.97 0.61
N LEU A 57 10.29 -11.64 -0.25
CA LEU A 57 9.05 -10.93 0.11
C LEU A 57 7.91 -11.90 0.48
N MET A 58 7.94 -13.17 0.02
CA MET A 58 6.83 -14.13 0.15
C MET A 58 6.97 -15.15 1.30
N ALA A 59 8.13 -15.28 1.94
CA ALA A 59 8.31 -16.27 3.02
C ALA A 59 7.54 -15.94 4.30
N GLY A 60 7.22 -14.66 4.56
CA GLY A 60 6.37 -14.23 5.69
C GLY A 60 4.89 -14.02 5.34
N ALA A 61 4.54 -14.10 4.05
CA ALA A 61 3.26 -13.69 3.47
C ALA A 61 2.14 -14.75 3.62
N ARG A 62 2.50 -16.02 3.39
CA ARG A 62 1.52 -17.10 3.17
C ARG A 62 0.61 -17.39 4.37
N ASP A 63 0.97 -16.97 5.57
CA ASP A 63 0.16 -17.19 6.78
C ASP A 63 -0.75 -16.01 7.17
N MET A 64 -0.64 -14.84 6.53
CA MET A 64 -1.36 -13.63 6.98
C MET A 64 -2.72 -13.44 6.29
N ALA A 65 -2.93 -13.99 5.08
CA ALA A 65 -4.16 -13.76 4.30
C ALA A 65 -5.46 -14.32 4.93
N LYS A 66 -5.36 -15.33 5.81
CA LYS A 66 -6.50 -15.99 6.45
C LYS A 66 -7.20 -15.15 7.52
N ASP A 67 -6.55 -14.11 8.04
CA ASP A 67 -7.07 -13.26 9.11
C ASP A 67 -7.69 -11.94 8.61
N TYR A 68 -7.70 -11.70 7.30
CA TYR A 68 -8.18 -10.44 6.73
C TYR A 68 -9.63 -10.53 6.23
N ALA A 69 -10.54 -9.94 7.03
CA ALA A 69 -11.95 -9.85 6.72
C ALA A 69 -12.21 -8.92 5.50
N PRO A 70 -13.12 -9.30 4.58
CA PRO A 70 -13.57 -8.40 3.53
C PRO A 70 -14.05 -7.06 4.08
N GLY A 71 -13.77 -5.98 3.36
CA GLY A 71 -14.19 -4.63 3.76
C GLY A 71 -13.31 -3.96 4.82
N GLN A 72 -12.40 -4.69 5.46
CA GLN A 72 -11.40 -4.07 6.33
C GLN A 72 -10.35 -3.31 5.51
N GLU A 73 -10.00 -2.13 6.01
CA GLU A 73 -9.03 -1.21 5.40
C GLU A 73 -7.73 -1.22 6.22
N TYR A 74 -6.60 -1.32 5.52
CA TYR A 74 -5.28 -1.40 6.12
C TYR A 74 -4.43 -0.23 5.59
N PRO A 75 -4.05 0.73 6.45
CA PRO A 75 -3.22 1.83 6.02
C PRO A 75 -1.79 1.32 5.73
N LEU A 76 -1.20 1.86 4.67
CA LEU A 76 0.17 1.61 4.27
C LEU A 76 0.86 2.95 3.99
N GLU A 77 2.01 3.17 4.63
CA GLU A 77 2.89 4.29 4.30
C GLU A 77 4.13 3.77 3.57
N CYS A 78 4.50 4.44 2.48
CA CYS A 78 5.70 4.15 1.71
C CYS A 78 6.58 5.41 1.65
N THR A 79 7.88 5.24 1.84
CA THR A 79 8.88 6.28 1.58
C THR A 79 9.84 5.74 0.54
N THR A 80 9.98 6.44 -0.58
CA THR A 80 10.90 6.08 -1.65
C THR A 80 12.37 6.32 -1.24
N PRO A 81 13.37 5.81 -1.99
CA PRO A 81 14.77 6.09 -1.71
C PRO A 81 15.13 7.58 -1.67
N ALA A 82 14.46 8.43 -2.46
CA ALA A 82 14.69 9.88 -2.42
C ALA A 82 13.95 10.61 -1.28
N GLY A 83 13.25 9.88 -0.41
CA GLY A 83 12.57 10.42 0.78
C GLY A 83 11.13 10.90 0.53
N THR A 84 10.57 10.64 -0.64
CA THR A 84 9.20 11.02 -0.99
C THR A 84 8.19 10.12 -0.31
N ARG A 85 7.17 10.71 0.32
CA ARG A 85 6.16 9.99 1.11
C ARG A 85 4.87 9.78 0.34
N PHE A 86 4.39 8.55 0.37
CA PHE A 86 3.11 8.10 -0.17
C PHE A 86 2.30 7.42 0.93
N ARG A 87 0.97 7.55 0.84
CA ARG A 87 0.05 6.82 1.73
C ARG A 87 -1.04 6.15 0.93
N PHE A 88 -1.34 4.93 1.33
CA PHE A 88 -2.30 4.06 0.69
C PHE A 88 -3.23 3.43 1.72
N THR A 89 -4.38 2.99 1.24
CA THR A 89 -5.27 2.11 1.97
C THR A 89 -5.45 0.83 1.16
N LEU A 90 -5.04 -0.29 1.73
CA LEU A 90 -5.24 -1.61 1.15
C LEU A 90 -6.60 -2.12 1.62
N LYS A 91 -7.48 -2.47 0.68
CA LYS A 91 -8.82 -2.94 0.98
C LYS A 91 -9.09 -4.26 0.30
N ARG A 92 -9.42 -5.28 1.10
CA ARG A 92 -9.89 -6.56 0.57
C ARG A 92 -11.33 -6.42 0.07
N GLN A 93 -11.51 -6.71 -1.21
CA GLN A 93 -12.78 -6.65 -1.92
C GLN A 93 -13.62 -7.89 -1.61
N GLY A 94 -14.93 -7.83 -1.90
CA GLY A 94 -15.85 -8.94 -1.66
C GLY A 94 -15.52 -10.20 -2.48
N ASN A 95 -14.83 -10.05 -3.61
CA ASN A 95 -14.36 -11.16 -4.44
C ASN A 95 -13.00 -11.74 -3.97
N GLY A 96 -12.45 -11.26 -2.85
CA GLY A 96 -11.17 -11.74 -2.31
C GLY A 96 -9.93 -10.99 -2.78
N SER A 97 -10.02 -10.26 -3.90
CA SER A 97 -8.93 -9.41 -4.42
C SER A 97 -8.65 -8.19 -3.54
N TRP A 98 -7.50 -7.55 -3.74
CA TRP A 98 -7.07 -6.35 -3.04
C TRP A 98 -7.12 -5.14 -3.96
N ARG A 99 -7.65 -4.04 -3.43
CA ARG A 99 -7.56 -2.72 -4.05
C ARG A 99 -6.64 -1.82 -3.24
N ILE A 100 -5.82 -1.05 -3.93
CA ILE A 100 -4.83 -0.14 -3.33
C ILE A 100 -5.28 1.29 -3.58
N TYR A 101 -5.97 1.86 -2.61
CA TYR A 101 -6.40 3.26 -2.65
C TYR A 101 -5.22 4.19 -2.39
N ILE A 102 -5.21 5.34 -3.06
CA ILE A 102 -4.17 6.36 -2.93
C ILE A 102 -4.70 7.48 -2.06
N ASP A 103 -4.28 7.51 -0.81
CA ASP A 103 -4.71 8.52 0.16
C ASP A 103 -3.80 9.76 0.12
N HIS A 104 -2.53 9.57 -0.25
CA HIS A 104 -1.58 10.67 -0.45
C HIS A 104 -0.51 10.31 -1.47
N GLN A 105 -0.23 11.27 -2.35
CA GLN A 105 0.89 11.27 -3.28
C GLN A 105 1.37 12.71 -3.49
N PRO A 106 2.61 12.91 -3.98
CA PRO A 106 3.08 14.23 -4.38
C PRO A 106 2.31 14.76 -5.60
N ARG A 107 2.36 16.08 -5.78
CA ARG A 107 1.83 16.74 -6.98
C ARG A 107 2.71 16.41 -8.18
N TYR A 108 2.08 16.20 -9.34
CA TYR A 108 2.78 15.98 -10.61
C TYR A 108 3.44 17.24 -11.18
N GLY A 109 3.20 18.42 -10.61
CA GLY A 109 3.74 19.68 -11.11
C GLY A 109 3.22 19.99 -12.51
N SER A 110 4.13 20.21 -13.46
CA SER A 110 3.81 20.43 -14.88
C SER A 110 3.54 19.15 -15.68
N ARG A 111 3.68 17.97 -15.06
CA ARG A 111 3.45 16.68 -15.74
C ARG A 111 1.96 16.35 -15.82
N SER A 112 1.58 15.52 -16.78
CA SER A 112 0.19 15.03 -16.88
C SER A 112 -0.21 14.32 -15.59
N ASN A 113 -1.38 14.67 -15.08
CA ASN A 113 -2.05 14.06 -13.93
C ASN A 113 -3.18 13.13 -14.39
N GLY A 114 -3.23 12.78 -15.69
CA GLY A 114 -4.24 11.91 -16.26
C GLY A 114 -4.14 10.48 -15.68
N GLY A 115 -5.30 9.82 -15.52
CA GLY A 115 -5.36 8.49 -14.92
C GLY A 115 -4.63 7.43 -15.74
N HIS A 116 -4.61 7.58 -17.07
CA HIS A 116 -3.93 6.66 -17.97
C HIS A 116 -2.41 6.73 -17.79
N GLU A 117 -1.84 7.93 -17.85
CA GLU A 117 -0.40 8.17 -17.74
C GLU A 117 0.17 7.92 -16.35
N THR A 118 -0.70 7.92 -15.33
CA THR A 118 -0.31 7.75 -13.93
C THR A 118 -0.75 6.42 -13.35
N HIS A 119 -1.35 5.53 -14.17
CA HIS A 119 -1.89 4.24 -13.74
C HIS A 119 -2.80 4.34 -12.51
N ARG A 120 -3.75 5.27 -12.57
CA ARG A 120 -4.78 5.47 -11.55
C ARG A 120 -6.16 5.33 -12.14
N TYR A 121 -7.05 4.72 -11.37
CA TYR A 121 -8.48 4.64 -11.66
C TYR A 121 -9.28 5.24 -10.51
N VAL A 122 -10.56 5.53 -10.76
CA VAL A 122 -11.47 6.12 -9.77
C VAL A 122 -12.62 5.14 -9.54
N ASP A 123 -12.93 4.86 -8.29
CA ASP A 123 -14.09 4.03 -7.95
C ASP A 123 -15.39 4.84 -7.95
N ALA A 124 -16.53 4.17 -7.80
CA ALA A 124 -17.83 4.83 -7.79
C ALA A 124 -18.01 5.85 -6.64
N ALA A 125 -17.19 5.76 -5.58
CA ALA A 125 -17.18 6.70 -4.47
C ALA A 125 -16.20 7.88 -4.69
N GLY A 126 -15.55 7.95 -5.85
CA GLY A 126 -14.59 9.01 -6.18
C GLY A 126 -13.19 8.80 -5.58
N ARG A 127 -12.88 7.62 -5.02
CA ARG A 127 -11.55 7.34 -4.49
C ARG A 127 -10.62 6.88 -5.61
N HIS A 128 -9.44 7.50 -5.67
CA HIS A 128 -8.39 7.05 -6.57
C HIS A 128 -7.73 5.77 -6.04
N PHE A 129 -7.47 4.83 -6.94
CA PHE A 129 -6.73 3.61 -6.65
C PHE A 129 -5.78 3.26 -7.81
N ILE A 130 -4.77 2.44 -7.52
CA ILE A 130 -3.80 2.01 -8.53
C ILE A 130 -4.50 1.09 -9.54
N CYS A 131 -4.41 1.44 -10.82
CA CYS A 131 -4.82 0.55 -11.91
C CYS A 131 -3.76 -0.54 -12.09
N TRP A 132 -4.20 -1.80 -12.10
CA TRP A 132 -3.32 -2.96 -12.24
C TRP A 132 -3.93 -3.93 -13.23
N ASP A 133 -3.13 -4.40 -14.19
CA ASP A 133 -3.55 -5.43 -15.12
C ASP A 133 -3.35 -6.80 -14.46
N GLY A 134 -4.45 -7.43 -14.07
CA GLY A 134 -4.47 -8.72 -13.36
C GLY A 134 -5.07 -8.65 -11.96
N GLU A 135 -5.15 -9.81 -11.32
CA GLU A 135 -5.70 -9.94 -9.97
C GLU A 135 -4.63 -9.76 -8.90
N ILE A 136 -4.93 -8.96 -7.87
CA ILE A 136 -4.12 -8.84 -6.66
C ILE A 136 -4.80 -9.69 -5.58
N ASP A 137 -4.47 -10.97 -5.49
CA ASP A 137 -5.15 -11.95 -4.64
C ASP A 137 -4.60 -12.04 -3.20
N ARG A 138 -3.43 -11.43 -2.97
CA ARG A 138 -2.70 -11.50 -1.69
C ARG A 138 -2.23 -10.13 -1.22
N LEU A 139 -2.24 -9.91 0.10
CA LEU A 139 -1.87 -8.64 0.72
C LEU A 139 -0.46 -8.20 0.32
N GLU A 140 0.46 -9.15 0.22
CA GLU A 140 1.87 -8.89 -0.03
C GLU A 140 2.12 -8.48 -1.47
N LEU A 141 1.27 -8.95 -2.40
CA LEU A 141 1.24 -8.40 -3.75
C LEU A 141 0.73 -6.96 -3.72
N ALA A 142 -0.31 -6.68 -2.92
CA ALA A 142 -0.85 -5.33 -2.80
C ALA A 142 0.20 -4.33 -2.24
N VAL A 143 0.92 -4.72 -1.18
CA VAL A 143 2.02 -3.94 -0.61
C VAL A 143 3.12 -3.72 -1.64
N PHE A 144 3.47 -4.77 -2.40
CA PHE A 144 4.49 -4.68 -3.45
C PHE A 144 4.08 -3.72 -4.57
N VAL A 145 2.88 -3.87 -5.12
CA VAL A 145 2.36 -3.01 -6.19
C VAL A 145 2.28 -1.56 -5.73
N ALA A 146 1.90 -1.30 -4.47
CA ALA A 146 1.90 0.04 -3.89
C ALA A 146 3.30 0.68 -3.88
N GLY A 147 4.31 -0.08 -3.47
CA GLY A 147 5.71 0.37 -3.46
C GLY A 147 6.27 0.61 -4.87
N LEU A 148 5.97 -0.30 -5.81
CA LEU A 148 6.36 -0.15 -7.21
C LEU A 148 5.74 1.11 -7.81
N TRP A 149 4.44 1.30 -7.65
CA TRP A 149 3.74 2.49 -8.14
C TRP A 149 4.29 3.79 -7.53
N ALA A 150 4.60 3.79 -6.22
CA ALA A 150 5.22 4.95 -5.56
C ALA A 150 6.59 5.29 -6.17
N HIS A 151 7.44 4.28 -6.39
CA HIS A 151 8.74 4.46 -7.01
C HIS A 151 8.64 4.99 -8.44
N MET A 152 7.75 4.42 -9.25
CA MET A 152 7.57 4.85 -10.63
C MET A 152 6.94 6.24 -10.73
N THR A 153 6.00 6.56 -9.83
CA THR A 153 5.41 7.91 -9.73
C THR A 153 6.46 8.94 -9.38
N GLU A 154 7.35 8.67 -8.42
CA GLU A 154 8.47 9.55 -8.10
C GLU A 154 9.38 9.77 -9.32
N ARG A 155 9.74 8.69 -10.03
CA ARG A 155 10.54 8.78 -11.25
C ARG A 155 9.87 9.64 -12.32
N TYR A 156 8.60 9.40 -12.60
CA TYR A 156 7.84 10.19 -13.58
C TYR A 156 7.77 11.68 -13.20
N ILE A 157 7.59 12.00 -11.92
CA ILE A 157 7.61 13.38 -11.44
C ILE A 157 8.98 14.01 -11.72
N ALA A 158 10.06 13.29 -11.42
CA ALA A 158 11.43 13.78 -11.59
C ALA A 158 11.84 13.92 -13.06
N THR A 159 11.60 12.90 -13.88
CA THR A 159 12.16 12.78 -15.24
C THR A 159 11.13 13.09 -16.34
N GLY A 160 9.85 12.82 -16.08
CA GLY A 160 8.79 12.82 -17.09
C GLY A 160 8.72 11.52 -17.91
N GLU A 161 9.50 10.50 -17.58
CA GLU A 161 9.43 9.19 -18.23
C GLU A 161 8.14 8.45 -17.84
N PRO A 162 7.28 8.07 -18.81
CA PRO A 162 6.05 7.32 -18.53
C PRO A 162 6.38 5.89 -18.09
N PHE A 163 5.42 5.26 -17.41
CA PHE A 163 5.51 3.90 -16.88
C PHE A 163 4.15 3.22 -16.86
#